data_AF-A0A095Z7Z4-F1
#
_entry.id   AF-A0A095Z7Z4-F1
#
_cell.length_a   1.000
_cell.length_b   1.000
_cell.length_c   1.000
_cell.angle_alpha   90.00
_cell.angle_beta   90.00
_cell.angle_gamma   90.00
#
_symmetry.space_group_name_H-M   'P 1'
#
loop_
_entity.id
_entity.type
_entity.pdbx_description
1 polymer ?
#
loop_
_entity_poly.entity_id
_entity_poly.type
_entity_poly.pdbx_seq_one_letter_code
_entity_poly.pdbx_strand_id
1 'polypeptide(L)'
;MATINLVYAMTLPPEKAIQYFVSKGFEFSWNWEDLWQEEHAKAFTVAKVTRLDILQDIQEAVEDAIKNGKTFASFKKELTPLLKAKGWWGRKETTDPFTGEAVTIQEGNAWRLETIYRVNVQTAYMAGRYAEQIENVDDRPYWEYVAVMDDRTRPSHRALDGIVLRHDDPFWSHYYPPNGWNCRCRVTALTEKQGKARAQSSAGRLGHKNEIVSIKSGEMREVATFRTRDPVSGRMLTVSPDVGWSYNPGQASYKVNKKRYTGALSELANKELP
;
A
#
# COMPACT_ATOMS: atom_id res chain seq x y z
N MET A 1 23.24 -22.94 18.13
CA MET A 1 22.27 -22.07 17.45
C MET A 1 21.07 -22.92 17.08
N ALA A 2 19.85 -22.52 17.44
CA ALA A 2 18.65 -23.22 16.98
C ALA A 2 18.62 -23.18 15.45
N THR A 3 18.50 -24.34 14.80
CA THR A 3 18.35 -24.44 13.35
C THR A 3 17.00 -23.84 12.97
N ILE A 4 17.03 -22.68 12.31
CA ILE A 4 15.83 -22.03 11.80
C ILE A 4 15.24 -22.93 10.71
N ASN A 5 14.06 -23.50 10.97
CA ASN A 5 13.33 -24.24 9.96
C ASN A 5 12.63 -23.25 9.02
N LEU A 6 13.24 -23.00 7.86
CA LEU A 6 12.71 -22.07 6.85
C LEU A 6 11.35 -22.52 6.30
N VAL A 7 11.10 -23.83 6.19
CA VAL A 7 9.79 -24.34 5.74
C VAL A 7 8.71 -23.96 6.74
N TYR A 8 8.96 -24.15 8.04
CA TYR A 8 8.04 -23.72 9.08
C TYR A 8 7.87 -22.20 9.09
N ALA A 9 8.97 -21.43 8.97
CA ALA A 9 8.90 -19.97 8.93
C ALA A 9 8.05 -19.44 7.76
N MET A 10 8.08 -20.11 6.60
CA MET A 10 7.23 -19.78 5.44
C MET A 10 5.75 -20.09 5.65
N THR A 11 5.38 -20.85 6.70
CA THR A 11 3.97 -21.13 7.05
C THR A 11 3.41 -20.15 8.08
N LEU A 12 4.25 -19.32 8.69
CA LEU A 12 3.79 -18.36 9.70
C LEU A 12 2.99 -17.22 9.05
N PRO A 13 1.87 -16.81 9.66
CA PRO A 13 1.08 -15.70 9.16
C PRO A 13 1.86 -14.38 9.28
N PRO A 14 1.66 -13.43 8.35
CA PRO A 14 2.34 -12.14 8.39
C PRO A 14 1.68 -11.21 9.42
N GLU A 15 2.00 -11.38 10.70
CA GLU A 15 1.31 -10.73 11.83
C GLU A 15 1.15 -9.22 11.67
N LYS A 16 2.20 -8.49 11.28
CA LYS A 16 2.12 -7.02 11.11
C LYS A 16 1.25 -6.59 9.93
N ALA A 17 1.21 -7.38 8.86
CA ALA A 17 0.32 -7.12 7.72
C ALA A 17 -1.15 -7.36 8.11
N ILE A 18 -1.40 -8.42 8.90
CA ILE A 18 -2.73 -8.71 9.45
C ILE A 18 -3.17 -7.59 10.40
N GLN A 19 -2.30 -7.18 11.34
CA GLN A 19 -2.60 -6.08 12.26
C GLN A 19 -2.92 -4.79 11.54
N TYR A 20 -2.13 -4.43 10.51
CA TYR A 20 -2.43 -3.28 9.67
C TYR A 20 -3.83 -3.39 9.04
N PHE A 21 -4.15 -4.53 8.41
CA PHE A 21 -5.41 -4.68 7.69
C PHE A 21 -6.63 -4.69 8.63
N VAL A 22 -6.56 -5.46 9.73
CA VAL A 22 -7.62 -5.55 10.75
C VAL A 22 -7.83 -4.23 11.48
N SER A 23 -6.81 -3.38 11.59
CA SER A 23 -6.95 -2.07 12.23
C SER A 23 -7.82 -1.09 11.45
N LYS A 24 -8.14 -1.38 10.18
CA LYS A 24 -8.97 -0.51 9.34
C LYS A 24 -10.45 -0.64 9.70
N GLY A 25 -11.09 0.49 9.97
CA GLY A 25 -12.55 0.57 10.10
C GLY A 25 -13.28 0.45 8.75
N PHE A 26 -14.61 0.51 8.76
CA PHE A 26 -15.42 0.59 7.53
C PHE A 26 -15.80 2.02 7.21
N GLU A 27 -15.65 2.42 5.96
CA GLU A 27 -16.27 3.65 5.43
C GLU A 27 -16.89 3.40 4.05
N PHE A 28 -17.96 4.12 3.71
CA PHE A 28 -18.55 4.05 2.38
C PHE A 28 -17.90 5.10 1.47
N SER A 29 -17.55 4.69 0.24
CA SER A 29 -17.06 5.63 -0.78
C SER A 29 -17.75 5.39 -2.12
N TRP A 30 -18.06 6.45 -2.85
CA TRP A 30 -18.69 6.38 -4.18
C TRP A 30 -17.63 6.32 -5.27
N ASN A 31 -16.59 7.16 -5.15
CA ASN A 31 -15.37 7.10 -5.93
C ASN A 31 -14.21 6.67 -5.03
N TRP A 32 -13.11 6.24 -5.65
CA TRP A 32 -11.89 5.91 -4.89
C TRP A 32 -11.22 7.18 -4.34
N GLU A 33 -11.42 8.32 -5.03
CA GLU A 33 -10.89 9.63 -4.67
C GLU A 33 -11.61 10.31 -3.49
N ASP A 34 -12.78 9.80 -3.09
CA ASP A 34 -13.53 10.34 -1.93
C ASP A 34 -12.76 10.16 -0.61
N LEU A 35 -11.87 9.14 -0.54
CA LEU A 35 -10.85 9.03 0.49
C LEU A 35 -9.48 9.35 -0.12
N TRP A 36 -8.68 10.13 0.61
CA TRP A 36 -7.37 10.56 0.13
C TRP A 36 -6.24 10.02 0.99
N GLN A 37 -5.29 9.36 0.35
CA GLN A 37 -4.00 8.94 0.92
C GLN A 37 -4.12 8.30 2.32
N GLU A 38 -3.78 9.03 3.38
CA GLU A 38 -3.79 8.53 4.76
C GLU A 38 -5.16 8.03 5.22
N GLU A 39 -6.26 8.53 4.64
CA GLU A 39 -7.61 8.05 4.96
C GLU A 39 -7.83 6.61 4.47
N HIS A 40 -7.21 6.22 3.34
CA HIS A 40 -7.17 4.80 2.91
C HIS A 40 -6.36 3.91 3.85
N ALA A 41 -5.48 4.48 4.70
CA ALA A 41 -4.77 3.73 5.72
C ALA A 41 -5.63 3.47 6.96
N LYS A 42 -6.69 4.27 7.19
CA LYS A 42 -7.56 4.21 8.37
C LYS A 42 -8.88 3.47 8.10
N ALA A 43 -9.38 3.50 6.87
CA ALA A 43 -10.65 2.88 6.49
C ALA A 43 -10.52 1.91 5.30
N PHE A 44 -11.24 0.80 5.36
CA PHE A 44 -11.46 -0.10 4.24
C PHE A 44 -12.70 0.34 3.46
N THR A 45 -12.49 0.71 2.19
CA THR A 45 -13.56 1.14 1.30
C THR A 45 -13.44 0.48 -0.06
N VAL A 46 -14.58 0.33 -0.72
CA VAL A 46 -14.66 -0.18 -2.08
C VAL A 46 -15.62 0.71 -2.86
N ALA A 47 -15.08 1.54 -3.75
CA ALA A 47 -15.84 2.56 -4.48
C ALA A 47 -17.14 2.03 -5.11
N LYS A 48 -18.31 2.62 -4.85
CA LYS A 48 -19.63 2.16 -5.34
C LYS A 48 -20.15 0.87 -4.68
N VAL A 49 -19.57 0.45 -3.55
CA VAL A 49 -20.22 -0.47 -2.62
C VAL A 49 -20.93 0.39 -1.58
N THR A 50 -22.25 0.53 -1.72
CA THR A 50 -23.12 1.26 -0.78
C THR A 50 -23.83 0.34 0.21
N ARG A 51 -23.51 -0.95 0.16
CA ARG A 51 -24.10 -2.01 1.00
C ARG A 51 -23.05 -2.54 1.97
N LEU A 52 -23.32 -2.39 3.26
CA LEU A 52 -22.40 -2.81 4.33
C LEU A 52 -22.07 -4.30 4.23
N ASP A 53 -23.06 -5.13 3.95
CA ASP A 53 -22.89 -6.59 3.91
C ASP A 53 -21.92 -7.04 2.80
N ILE A 54 -21.96 -6.38 1.64
CA ILE A 54 -21.01 -6.65 0.55
C ILE A 54 -19.62 -6.12 0.89
N LEU A 55 -19.53 -4.93 1.51
CA LEU A 55 -18.25 -4.37 1.91
C LEU A 55 -17.55 -5.27 2.93
N GLN A 56 -18.30 -5.79 3.89
CA GLN A 56 -17.84 -6.75 4.88
C GLN A 56 -17.40 -8.07 4.25
N ASP A 57 -18.21 -8.67 3.36
CA ASP A 57 -17.81 -9.92 2.66
C ASP A 57 -16.48 -9.77 1.90
N ILE A 58 -16.28 -8.61 1.25
CA ILE A 58 -15.04 -8.32 0.52
C ILE A 58 -13.87 -8.13 1.50
N GLN A 59 -14.09 -7.40 2.60
CA GLN A 59 -13.06 -7.18 3.62
C GLN A 59 -12.61 -8.52 4.23
N GLU A 60 -13.56 -9.36 4.65
CA GLU A 60 -13.30 -10.68 5.24
C GLU A 60 -12.54 -11.58 4.26
N ALA A 61 -12.91 -11.57 2.98
CA ALA A 61 -12.20 -12.34 1.96
C ALA A 61 -10.76 -11.85 1.73
N VAL A 62 -10.51 -10.54 1.86
CA VAL A 62 -9.15 -9.98 1.77
C VAL A 62 -8.34 -10.30 3.03
N GLU A 63 -8.95 -10.17 4.21
CA GLU A 63 -8.33 -10.52 5.49
C GLU A 63 -7.88 -11.97 5.49
N ASP A 64 -8.77 -12.88 5.10
CA ASP A 64 -8.50 -14.29 4.95
C ASP A 64 -7.40 -14.57 3.92
N ALA A 65 -7.38 -13.84 2.81
CA ALA A 65 -6.29 -13.95 1.84
C ALA A 65 -4.93 -13.52 2.40
N ILE A 66 -4.88 -12.50 3.25
CA ILE A 66 -3.65 -12.05 3.92
C ILE A 66 -3.23 -13.06 4.99
N LYS A 67 -4.17 -13.53 5.83
CA LYS A 67 -3.91 -14.50 6.91
C LYS A 67 -3.40 -15.84 6.38
N ASN A 68 -4.03 -16.35 5.33
CA ASN A 68 -3.82 -17.71 4.84
C ASN A 68 -3.02 -17.77 3.53
N GLY A 69 -2.49 -16.63 3.06
CA GLY A 69 -1.70 -16.57 1.83
C GLY A 69 -2.46 -17.02 0.58
N LYS A 70 -3.78 -16.81 0.51
CA LYS A 70 -4.60 -17.27 -0.62
C LYS A 70 -4.21 -16.57 -1.90
N THR A 71 -4.22 -17.29 -3.02
CA THR A 71 -3.99 -16.70 -4.34
C THR A 71 -5.22 -15.94 -4.83
N PHE A 72 -5.02 -15.03 -5.80
CA PHE A 72 -6.13 -14.37 -6.49
C PHE A 72 -7.11 -15.37 -7.12
N ALA A 73 -6.62 -16.52 -7.59
CA ALA A 73 -7.49 -17.55 -8.16
C ALA A 73 -8.45 -18.13 -7.11
N SER A 74 -7.98 -18.42 -5.90
CA SER A 74 -8.82 -18.87 -4.77
C SER A 74 -9.79 -17.77 -4.34
N PHE A 75 -9.28 -16.56 -4.11
CA PHE A 75 -10.07 -15.39 -3.75
C PHE A 75 -11.24 -15.16 -4.72
N LYS A 76 -10.96 -15.17 -6.03
CA LYS A 76 -11.99 -15.02 -7.06
C LYS A 76 -12.98 -16.17 -7.08
N LYS A 77 -12.51 -17.42 -6.94
CA LYS A 77 -13.35 -18.63 -6.97
C LYS A 77 -14.36 -18.63 -5.83
N GLU A 78 -13.96 -18.19 -4.65
CA GLU A 78 -14.78 -18.19 -3.43
C GLU A 78 -15.72 -16.99 -3.37
N LEU A 79 -15.22 -15.79 -3.68
CA LEU A 79 -15.99 -14.56 -3.52
C LEU A 79 -17.00 -14.31 -4.66
N THR A 80 -16.71 -14.78 -5.88
CA THR A 80 -17.58 -14.51 -7.05
C THR A 80 -19.00 -15.08 -6.88
N PRO A 81 -19.20 -16.36 -6.48
CA PRO A 81 -20.55 -16.90 -6.27
C PRO A 81 -21.33 -16.15 -5.18
N LEU A 82 -20.66 -15.78 -4.08
CA LEU A 82 -21.25 -15.03 -2.97
C LEU A 82 -21.78 -13.68 -3.44
N LEU A 83 -20.95 -12.90 -4.13
CA LEU A 83 -21.33 -11.58 -4.65
C LEU A 83 -22.46 -11.67 -5.70
N LYS A 84 -22.45 -12.70 -6.55
CA LYS A 84 -23.53 -12.97 -7.50
C LYS A 84 -24.84 -13.31 -6.79
N ALA A 85 -24.81 -14.19 -5.79
CA ALA A 85 -25.99 -14.55 -5.00
C ALA A 85 -26.58 -13.32 -4.29
N LYS A 86 -25.74 -12.38 -3.88
CA LYS A 86 -26.14 -11.10 -3.28
C LYS A 86 -26.56 -10.03 -4.28
N GLY A 87 -26.53 -10.33 -5.58
CA GLY A 87 -26.94 -9.42 -6.65
C GLY A 87 -25.98 -8.25 -6.88
N TRP A 88 -24.70 -8.40 -6.52
CA TRP A 88 -23.65 -7.40 -6.76
C TRP A 88 -22.66 -7.89 -7.83
N TRP A 89 -23.10 -7.89 -9.08
CA TRP A 89 -22.29 -8.38 -10.19
C TRP A 89 -22.72 -7.79 -11.53
N GLY A 90 -21.75 -7.40 -12.35
CA GLY A 90 -22.01 -6.87 -13.69
C GLY A 90 -22.33 -5.37 -13.68
N ARG A 91 -23.04 -4.92 -14.72
CA ARG A 91 -23.45 -3.53 -14.87
C ARG A 91 -24.84 -3.34 -14.28
N LYS A 92 -25.04 -2.24 -13.57
CA LYS A 92 -26.32 -1.91 -12.93
C LYS A 92 -26.63 -0.43 -13.11
N GLU A 93 -27.88 -0.13 -13.42
CA GLU A 93 -28.37 1.24 -13.38
C GLU A 93 -28.68 1.62 -11.94
N THR A 94 -28.19 2.80 -11.56
CA THR A 94 -28.40 3.38 -10.23
C THR A 94 -28.44 4.90 -10.36
N THR A 95 -28.86 5.57 -9.31
CA THR A 95 -28.76 7.02 -9.21
C THR A 95 -27.43 7.42 -8.58
N ASP A 96 -26.75 8.41 -9.14
CA ASP A 96 -25.58 9.02 -8.50
C ASP A 96 -26.06 9.83 -7.27
N PRO A 97 -25.55 9.55 -6.05
CA PRO A 97 -26.03 10.20 -4.84
C PRO A 97 -25.64 11.69 -4.75
N PHE A 98 -24.69 12.14 -5.57
CA PHE A 98 -24.25 13.54 -5.59
C PHE A 98 -24.96 14.36 -6.66
N THR A 99 -25.18 13.79 -7.85
CA THR A 99 -25.83 14.52 -8.96
C THR A 99 -27.32 14.23 -9.09
N GLY A 100 -27.81 13.13 -8.53
CA GLY A 100 -29.19 12.67 -8.68
C GLY A 100 -29.50 12.08 -10.06
N GLU A 101 -28.51 11.95 -10.94
CA GLU A 101 -28.69 11.45 -12.31
C GLU A 101 -28.65 9.93 -12.39
N ALA A 102 -29.39 9.36 -13.35
CA ALA A 102 -29.30 7.94 -13.68
C ALA A 102 -27.93 7.64 -14.31
N VAL A 103 -27.20 6.72 -13.70
CA VAL A 103 -25.86 6.29 -14.14
C VAL A 103 -25.78 4.78 -14.20
N THR A 104 -25.07 4.26 -15.20
CA THR A 104 -24.70 2.84 -15.23
C THR A 104 -23.37 2.65 -14.50
N ILE A 105 -23.38 1.94 -13.38
CA ILE A 105 -22.17 1.57 -12.65
C ILE A 105 -21.73 0.14 -12.98
N GLN A 106 -20.44 -0.11 -12.78
CA GLN A 106 -19.85 -1.44 -12.80
C GLN A 106 -19.66 -1.91 -11.35
N GLU A 107 -20.48 -2.87 -10.92
CA GLU A 107 -20.34 -3.59 -9.66
C GLU A 107 -19.24 -4.65 -9.80
N GLY A 108 -19.37 -5.80 -9.12
CA GLY A 108 -18.42 -6.91 -9.19
C GLY A 108 -18.15 -7.40 -10.61
N ASN A 109 -16.87 -7.54 -10.95
CA ASN A 109 -16.39 -8.30 -12.10
C ASN A 109 -14.97 -8.83 -11.81
N ALA A 110 -14.46 -9.73 -12.66
CA ALA A 110 -13.17 -10.36 -12.44
C ALA A 110 -12.00 -9.37 -12.33
N TRP A 111 -11.96 -8.35 -13.18
CA TRP A 111 -10.88 -7.34 -13.19
C TRP A 111 -10.92 -6.46 -11.93
N ARG A 112 -12.13 -6.09 -11.50
CA ARG A 112 -12.35 -5.30 -10.30
C ARG A 112 -11.97 -6.09 -9.05
N LEU A 113 -12.33 -7.37 -8.97
CA LEU A 113 -11.88 -8.25 -7.90
C LEU A 113 -10.36 -8.40 -7.87
N GLU A 114 -9.71 -8.48 -9.04
CA GLU A 114 -8.25 -8.52 -9.12
C GLU A 114 -7.63 -7.26 -8.53
N THR A 115 -8.18 -6.09 -8.86
CA THR A 115 -7.71 -4.80 -8.35
C THR A 115 -7.89 -4.73 -6.83
N ILE A 116 -9.09 -5.05 -6.32
CA ILE A 116 -9.37 -5.08 -4.88
C ILE A 116 -8.37 -5.99 -4.15
N TYR A 117 -8.21 -7.23 -4.63
CA TYR A 117 -7.29 -8.19 -4.05
C TYR A 117 -5.86 -7.66 -4.06
N ARG A 118 -5.33 -7.29 -5.23
CA ARG A 118 -3.91 -6.92 -5.39
C ARG A 118 -3.57 -5.68 -4.59
N VAL A 119 -4.42 -4.66 -4.66
CA VAL A 119 -4.18 -3.39 -3.97
C VAL A 119 -4.16 -3.61 -2.47
N ASN A 120 -5.19 -4.23 -1.89
CA ASN A 120 -5.26 -4.38 -0.44
C ASN A 120 -4.19 -5.32 0.10
N VAL A 121 -3.97 -6.45 -0.56
CA VAL A 121 -2.95 -7.42 -0.14
C VAL A 121 -1.56 -6.81 -0.22
N GLN A 122 -1.20 -6.13 -1.32
CA GLN A 122 0.12 -5.49 -1.45
C GLN A 122 0.30 -4.37 -0.42
N THR A 123 -0.70 -3.51 -0.23
CA THR A 123 -0.63 -2.42 0.76
C THR A 123 -0.42 -2.98 2.16
N ALA A 124 -1.17 -4.03 2.55
CA ALA A 124 -1.03 -4.66 3.86
C ALA A 124 0.36 -5.26 4.08
N TYR A 125 0.89 -5.99 3.09
CA TYR A 125 2.24 -6.53 3.16
C TYR A 125 3.32 -5.45 3.26
N MET A 126 3.19 -4.35 2.50
CA MET A 126 4.16 -3.26 2.56
C MET A 126 4.09 -2.49 3.88
N ALA A 127 2.89 -2.28 4.43
CA ALA A 127 2.74 -1.67 5.75
C ALA A 127 3.33 -2.53 6.88
N GLY A 128 3.07 -3.84 6.86
CA GLY A 128 3.68 -4.78 7.80
C GLY A 128 5.21 -4.79 7.71
N ARG A 129 5.73 -4.79 6.47
CA ARG A 129 7.17 -4.70 6.22
C ARG A 129 7.77 -3.39 6.71
N TYR A 130 7.10 -2.25 6.50
CA TYR A 130 7.56 -0.96 7.01
C TYR A 130 7.70 -1.01 8.54
N ALA A 131 6.72 -1.57 9.24
CA ALA A 131 6.76 -1.70 10.70
C ALA A 131 7.91 -2.61 11.18
N GLU A 132 8.22 -3.70 10.47
CA GLU A 132 9.42 -4.52 10.75
C GLU A 132 10.72 -3.78 10.49
N GLN A 133 10.77 -2.97 9.43
CA GLN A 133 11.97 -2.23 9.05
C GLN A 133 12.26 -1.09 10.02
N ILE A 134 11.24 -0.35 10.45
CA ILE A 134 11.37 0.71 11.46
C ILE A 134 11.88 0.14 12.78
N GLU A 135 11.39 -1.02 13.21
CA GLU A 135 11.86 -1.67 14.43
C GLU A 135 13.28 -2.24 14.35
N ASN A 136 13.90 -2.18 13.17
CA ASN A 136 15.21 -2.76 12.89
C ASN A 136 16.18 -1.75 12.25
N VAL A 137 15.92 -0.45 12.40
CA VAL A 137 16.74 0.62 11.80
C VAL A 137 18.16 0.66 12.38
N ASP A 138 18.35 0.25 13.64
CA ASP A 138 19.68 0.23 14.27
C ASP A 138 20.62 -0.74 13.55
N ASP A 139 20.13 -1.94 13.18
CA ASP A 139 20.93 -2.94 12.46
C ASP A 139 20.88 -2.74 10.93
N ARG A 140 19.80 -2.14 10.42
CA ARG A 140 19.53 -1.98 8.99
C ARG A 140 19.07 -0.55 8.62
N PRO A 141 19.94 0.46 8.79
CA PRO A 141 19.56 1.87 8.64
C PRO A 141 19.36 2.34 7.20
N TYR A 142 19.70 1.52 6.20
CA TYR A 142 19.58 1.87 4.79
C TYR A 142 18.51 1.04 4.12
N TRP A 143 17.72 1.65 3.27
CA TRP A 143 16.63 1.01 2.54
C TRP A 143 16.90 1.09 1.05
N GLU A 144 16.62 -0.01 0.36
CA GLU A 144 16.72 -0.13 -1.09
C GLU A 144 15.34 -0.29 -1.71
N TYR A 145 15.01 0.56 -2.67
CA TYR A 145 13.82 0.41 -3.49
C TYR A 145 14.05 -0.68 -4.53
N VAL A 146 13.15 -1.66 -4.59
CA VAL A 146 13.23 -2.81 -5.49
C VAL A 146 11.99 -2.87 -6.37
N ALA A 147 12.17 -2.66 -7.66
CA ALA A 147 11.17 -2.91 -8.69
C ALA A 147 11.27 -4.37 -9.20
N VAL A 148 10.20 -4.87 -9.81
CA VAL A 148 10.20 -6.22 -10.39
C VAL A 148 11.03 -6.30 -11.68
N MET A 149 11.18 -5.17 -12.37
CA MET A 149 12.00 -5.03 -13.59
C MET A 149 11.56 -5.94 -14.75
N ASP A 150 10.26 -6.24 -14.84
CA ASP A 150 9.64 -6.93 -15.98
C ASP A 150 8.96 -5.94 -16.95
N ASP A 151 8.42 -6.44 -18.06
CA ASP A 151 7.73 -5.64 -19.08
C ASP A 151 6.47 -4.92 -18.57
N ARG A 152 5.97 -5.32 -17.40
CA ARG A 152 4.81 -4.71 -16.73
C ARG A 152 5.23 -3.63 -15.74
N THR A 153 6.52 -3.44 -15.53
CA THR A 153 7.06 -2.41 -14.63
C THR A 153 7.07 -1.07 -15.35
N ARG A 154 6.27 -0.12 -14.85
CA ARG A 154 6.19 1.22 -15.43
C ARG A 154 7.55 1.92 -15.40
N PRO A 155 7.89 2.75 -16.41
CA PRO A 155 9.14 3.51 -16.44
C PRO A 155 9.40 4.32 -15.17
N SER A 156 8.37 4.92 -14.58
CA SER A 156 8.49 5.68 -13.32
C SER A 156 8.95 4.81 -12.15
N HIS A 157 8.48 3.56 -12.06
CA HIS A 157 8.86 2.63 -11.00
C HIS A 157 10.25 2.02 -11.26
N ARG A 158 10.55 1.69 -12.52
CA ARG A 158 11.87 1.21 -12.95
C ARG A 158 12.96 2.22 -12.62
N ALA A 159 12.69 3.51 -12.81
CA ALA A 159 13.65 4.57 -12.53
C ALA A 159 13.99 4.74 -11.03
N LEU A 160 13.22 4.09 -10.15
CA LEU A 160 13.47 4.04 -8.72
C LEU A 160 14.23 2.77 -8.31
N ASP A 161 14.38 1.78 -9.18
CA ASP A 161 15.04 0.52 -8.87
C ASP A 161 16.51 0.74 -8.47
N GLY A 162 16.93 0.08 -7.39
CA GLY A 162 18.29 0.16 -6.87
C GLY A 162 18.62 1.45 -6.13
N ILE A 163 17.66 2.38 -5.97
CA ILE A 163 17.83 3.55 -5.11
C ILE A 163 18.04 3.09 -3.67
N VAL A 164 19.19 3.46 -3.11
CA VAL A 164 19.52 3.25 -1.70
C VAL A 164 19.54 4.60 -0.98
N LEU A 165 18.72 4.74 0.05
CA LEU A 165 18.64 5.93 0.90
C LEU A 165 18.66 5.49 2.37
N ARG A 166 19.01 6.39 3.29
CA ARG A 166 18.82 6.11 4.72
C ARG A 166 17.32 6.03 5.04
N HIS A 167 16.93 5.27 6.05
CA HIS A 167 15.53 5.00 6.39
C HIS A 167 14.69 6.26 6.69
N ASP A 168 15.33 7.33 7.14
CA ASP A 168 14.74 8.63 7.50
C ASP A 168 14.83 9.68 6.39
N ASP A 169 15.29 9.30 5.20
CA ASP A 169 15.29 10.19 4.05
C ASP A 169 13.83 10.52 3.63
N PRO A 170 13.48 11.80 3.39
CA PRO A 170 12.10 12.23 3.14
C PRO A 170 11.46 11.60 1.89
N PHE A 171 12.26 11.00 1.01
CA PHE A 171 11.76 10.20 -0.12
C PHE A 171 10.79 9.10 0.34
N TRP A 172 11.06 8.46 1.49
CA TRP A 172 10.24 7.34 1.96
C TRP A 172 8.85 7.76 2.41
N SER A 173 8.61 9.04 2.69
CA SER A 173 7.25 9.54 3.00
C SER A 173 6.33 9.53 1.79
N HIS A 174 6.86 9.49 0.56
CA HIS A 174 6.08 9.61 -0.68
C HIS A 174 6.28 8.46 -1.66
N TYR A 175 7.38 7.72 -1.54
CA TYR A 175 7.78 6.68 -2.51
C TYR A 175 7.97 5.30 -1.87
N TYR A 176 7.59 5.11 -0.60
CA TYR A 176 7.55 3.77 -0.02
C TYR A 176 6.35 3.01 -0.63
N PRO A 177 6.57 1.89 -1.34
CA PRO A 177 5.52 1.20 -2.07
C PRO A 177 4.31 0.80 -1.20
N PRO A 178 3.12 0.66 -1.81
CA PRO A 178 2.82 0.86 -3.24
C PRO A 178 2.78 2.34 -3.68
N ASN A 179 3.37 2.62 -4.85
CA ASN A 179 3.39 3.95 -5.48
C ASN A 179 2.37 4.09 -6.63
N GLY A 180 1.41 3.16 -6.71
CA GLY A 180 0.44 3.13 -7.79
C GLY A 180 -0.44 1.89 -7.83
N TRP A 181 -1.46 1.96 -8.68
CA TRP A 181 -2.39 0.85 -8.89
C TRP A 181 -1.66 -0.37 -9.45
N ASN A 182 -1.84 -1.54 -8.84
CA ASN A 182 -1.14 -2.77 -9.18
C ASN A 182 0.39 -2.69 -9.07
N CYS A 183 0.93 -1.78 -8.25
CA CYS A 183 2.35 -1.75 -7.93
C CYS A 183 2.79 -3.08 -7.28
N ARG A 184 3.96 -3.59 -7.68
CA ARG A 184 4.59 -4.80 -7.12
C ARG A 184 5.97 -4.54 -6.55
N CYS A 185 6.36 -3.26 -6.47
CA CYS A 185 7.62 -2.85 -5.89
C CYS A 185 7.62 -3.11 -4.38
N ARG A 186 8.81 -3.23 -3.81
CA ARG A 186 9.03 -3.43 -2.38
C ARG A 186 10.27 -2.65 -1.93
N VAL A 187 10.45 -2.58 -0.61
CA VAL A 187 11.68 -2.06 0.00
C VAL A 187 12.43 -3.19 0.70
N THR A 188 13.75 -3.18 0.63
CA THR A 188 14.62 -4.10 1.35
C THR A 188 15.52 -3.32 2.29
N ALA A 189 15.63 -3.75 3.56
CA ALA A 189 16.50 -3.11 4.53
C ALA A 189 17.90 -3.73 4.49
N LEU A 190 18.91 -2.86 4.40
CA LEU A 190 20.31 -3.16 4.23
C LEU A 190 21.08 -2.83 5.50
N THR A 191 22.06 -3.68 5.83
CA THR A 191 23.03 -3.39 6.90
C THR A 191 23.86 -2.15 6.56
N GLU A 192 24.51 -1.54 7.56
CA GLU A 192 25.39 -0.38 7.32
C GLU A 192 26.43 -0.66 6.23
N LYS A 193 27.11 -1.82 6.29
CA LYS A 193 28.11 -2.21 5.29
C LYS A 193 27.54 -2.30 3.87
N GLN A 194 26.32 -2.79 3.72
CA GLN A 194 25.67 -2.94 2.41
C GLN A 194 25.15 -1.59 1.86
N GLY A 195 24.61 -0.75 2.73
CA GLY A 195 23.93 0.47 2.33
C GLY A 195 24.86 1.67 2.14
N LYS A 196 25.83 1.87 3.05
CA LYS A 196 26.62 3.11 3.14
C LYS A 196 27.36 3.47 1.86
N ALA A 197 27.92 2.49 1.16
CA ALA A 197 28.64 2.72 -0.09
C ALA A 197 27.72 3.05 -1.29
N ARG A 198 26.43 2.71 -1.19
CA ARG A 198 25.42 2.91 -2.26
C ARG A 198 24.47 4.07 -1.93
N ALA A 199 24.47 4.52 -0.69
CA ALA A 199 23.53 5.50 -0.19
C ALA A 199 23.67 6.83 -0.91
N GLN A 200 22.54 7.35 -1.38
CA GLN A 200 22.39 8.69 -1.91
C GLN A 200 21.53 9.52 -0.94
N SER A 201 21.26 10.78 -1.29
CA SER A 201 20.37 11.68 -0.54
C SER A 201 19.32 12.26 -1.47
N SER A 202 18.05 12.30 -1.08
CA SER A 202 16.98 12.91 -1.89
C SER A 202 17.01 14.44 -1.95
N ALA A 203 17.92 15.08 -1.20
CA ALA A 203 18.06 16.53 -1.16
C ALA A 203 18.21 17.14 -2.57
N GLY A 204 17.40 18.16 -2.87
CA GLY A 204 17.36 18.82 -4.18
C GLY A 204 16.81 17.97 -5.34
N ARG A 205 16.30 16.76 -5.06
CA ARG A 205 15.70 15.86 -6.05
C ARG A 205 14.20 15.68 -5.86
N LEU A 206 13.70 15.93 -4.65
CA LEU A 206 12.26 15.98 -4.35
C LEU A 206 11.67 17.32 -4.77
N GLY A 207 10.45 17.29 -5.27
CA GLY A 207 9.62 18.44 -5.57
C GLY A 207 8.16 18.01 -5.65
N HIS A 208 7.31 18.86 -6.19
CA HIS A 208 5.88 18.56 -6.34
C HIS A 208 5.32 19.06 -7.66
N LYS A 209 4.21 18.46 -8.09
CA LYS A 209 3.39 18.95 -9.21
C LYS A 209 1.91 18.74 -8.89
N ASN A 210 1.05 19.54 -9.51
CA ASN A 210 -0.39 19.33 -9.46
C ASN A 210 -0.81 18.30 -10.52
N GLU A 211 -1.59 17.31 -10.11
CA GLU A 211 -2.20 16.30 -10.98
C GLU A 211 -3.72 16.32 -10.83
N ILE A 212 -4.43 16.01 -11.92
CA ILE A 212 -5.90 15.89 -11.91
C ILE A 212 -6.27 14.62 -11.13
N VAL A 213 -7.05 14.77 -10.07
CA VAL A 213 -7.57 13.68 -9.24
C VAL A 213 -8.88 13.13 -9.79
N SER A 214 -9.78 14.03 -10.19
CA SER A 214 -11.06 13.65 -10.77
C SER A 214 -11.24 14.39 -12.08
N ILE A 215 -11.31 13.63 -13.17
CA ILE A 215 -11.61 14.18 -14.50
C ILE A 215 -13.00 14.84 -14.49
N LYS A 216 -13.92 14.35 -13.65
CA LYS A 216 -15.29 14.86 -13.54
C LYS A 216 -15.36 16.22 -12.87
N SER A 217 -14.71 16.39 -11.71
CA SER A 217 -14.74 17.67 -10.97
C SER A 217 -13.65 18.64 -11.41
N GLY A 218 -12.64 18.17 -12.15
CA GLY A 218 -11.44 18.96 -12.48
C GLY A 218 -10.53 19.21 -11.27
N GLU A 219 -10.78 18.53 -10.15
CA GLU A 219 -10.03 18.70 -8.92
C GLU A 219 -8.55 18.34 -9.13
N MET A 220 -7.68 19.26 -8.75
CA MET A 220 -6.22 19.09 -8.78
C MET A 220 -5.71 18.82 -7.37
N ARG A 221 -4.77 17.89 -7.22
CA ARG A 221 -4.01 17.73 -5.98
C ARG A 221 -2.53 17.61 -6.24
N GLU A 222 -1.77 18.02 -5.23
CA GLU A 222 -0.32 17.96 -5.24
C GLU A 222 0.14 16.50 -5.10
N VAL A 223 1.11 16.11 -5.93
CA VAL A 223 1.81 14.84 -5.84
C VAL A 223 3.32 15.07 -5.84
N ALA A 224 4.03 14.24 -5.09
CA ALA A 224 5.48 14.28 -5.03
C ALA A 224 6.10 13.94 -6.39
N THR A 225 7.23 14.58 -6.66
CA THR A 225 8.09 14.32 -7.82
C THR A 225 9.51 14.06 -7.36
N PHE A 226 10.22 13.22 -8.10
CA PHE A 226 11.58 12.83 -7.79
C PHE A 226 12.41 12.77 -9.05
N ARG A 227 13.52 13.52 -9.07
CA ARG A 227 14.46 13.53 -10.20
C ARG A 227 15.48 12.40 -10.04
N THR A 228 15.46 11.45 -10.97
CA THR A 228 16.32 10.25 -10.96
C THR A 228 16.82 9.90 -12.36
N ARG A 229 17.77 8.97 -12.43
CA ARG A 229 18.25 8.39 -13.69
C ARG A 229 17.61 7.01 -13.85
N ASP A 230 16.97 6.76 -14.99
CA ASP A 230 16.48 5.41 -15.32
C ASP A 230 17.69 4.47 -15.48
N PRO A 231 17.78 3.38 -14.70
CA PRO A 231 18.94 2.49 -14.72
C PRO A 231 19.09 1.74 -16.05
N VAL A 232 18.02 1.61 -16.84
CA VAL A 232 18.06 0.91 -18.13
C VAL A 232 18.39 1.88 -19.27
N SER A 233 17.66 2.99 -19.38
CA SER A 233 17.85 3.94 -20.49
C SER A 233 18.95 4.98 -20.26
N GLY A 234 19.42 5.12 -19.02
CA GLY A 234 20.37 6.15 -18.61
C GLY A 234 19.81 7.58 -18.65
N ARG A 235 18.54 7.77 -19.03
CA ARG A 235 17.92 9.10 -19.15
C ARG A 235 17.58 9.68 -17.77
N MET A 236 17.77 11.00 -17.63
CA MET A 236 17.25 11.72 -16.48
C MET A 236 15.74 11.88 -16.62
N LEU A 237 15.00 11.54 -15.58
CA LEU A 237 13.55 11.59 -15.52
C LEU A 237 13.11 12.29 -14.22
N THR A 238 11.98 12.98 -14.29
CA THR A 238 11.22 13.39 -13.11
C THR A 238 10.02 12.46 -13.00
N VAL A 239 9.99 11.64 -11.96
CA VAL A 239 8.95 10.61 -11.76
C VAL A 239 8.05 10.99 -10.59
N SER A 240 6.78 10.59 -10.66
CA SER A 240 5.81 10.75 -9.58
C SER A 240 5.15 9.41 -9.27
N PRO A 241 4.72 9.17 -8.02
CA PRO A 241 3.72 8.16 -7.73
C PRO A 241 2.43 8.44 -8.52
N ASP A 242 1.59 7.44 -8.69
CA ASP A 242 0.25 7.66 -9.21
C ASP A 242 -0.55 8.57 -8.26
N VAL A 243 -1.54 9.25 -8.82
CA VAL A 243 -2.51 10.02 -8.05
C VAL A 243 -3.18 9.12 -7.01
N GLY A 244 -3.25 9.59 -5.76
CA GLY A 244 -3.72 8.81 -4.60
C GLY A 244 -2.65 7.97 -3.90
N TRP A 245 -1.44 7.86 -4.46
CA TRP A 245 -0.35 7.01 -3.93
C TRP A 245 0.89 7.81 -3.53
N SER A 246 0.79 9.14 -3.43
CA SER A 246 1.89 10.03 -3.03
C SER A 246 2.07 10.13 -1.51
N TYR A 247 2.03 8.99 -0.83
CA TYR A 247 2.17 8.85 0.63
C TYR A 247 2.75 7.47 0.98
N ASN A 248 3.15 7.25 2.23
CA ASN A 248 3.60 5.96 2.72
C ASN A 248 2.50 5.27 3.56
N PRO A 249 1.87 4.19 3.05
CA PRO A 249 0.80 3.51 3.76
C PRO A 249 1.23 2.87 5.09
N GLY A 250 2.50 2.43 5.17
CA GLY A 250 3.07 1.89 6.39
C GLY A 250 3.24 2.97 7.44
N GLN A 251 3.81 4.12 7.07
CA GLN A 251 3.98 5.26 7.96
C GLN A 251 2.64 5.83 8.44
N ALA A 252 1.66 5.99 7.56
CA ALA A 252 0.35 6.57 7.88
C ALA A 252 -0.47 5.76 8.91
N SER A 253 -0.12 4.49 9.11
CA SER A 253 -0.79 3.58 10.05
C SER A 253 0.11 3.12 11.19
N TYR A 254 1.40 3.45 11.15
CA TYR A 254 2.37 2.93 12.10
C TYR A 254 2.10 3.49 13.50
N LYS A 255 1.97 2.57 14.46
CA LYS A 255 1.90 2.88 15.89
C LYS A 255 3.01 2.14 16.60
N VAL A 256 3.72 2.84 17.48
CA VAL A 256 4.82 2.24 18.24
C VAL A 256 4.27 1.16 19.15
N ASN A 257 4.84 -0.05 19.08
CA ASN A 257 4.43 -1.15 19.96
C ASN A 257 5.00 -0.95 21.37
N LYS A 258 4.30 -0.16 22.20
CA LYS A 258 4.67 0.13 23.59
C LYS A 258 4.82 -1.12 24.47
N LYS A 259 4.13 -2.23 24.12
CA LYS A 259 4.19 -3.50 24.86
C LYS A 259 5.54 -4.21 24.75
N ARG A 260 6.40 -3.81 23.80
CA ARG A 260 7.77 -4.34 23.68
C ARG A 260 8.68 -3.84 24.81
N TYR A 261 8.34 -2.71 25.44
CA TYR A 261 9.08 -2.17 26.57
C TYR A 261 8.52 -2.74 27.88
N THR A 262 9.39 -3.30 28.71
CA THR A 262 9.03 -3.91 30.00
C THR A 262 9.78 -3.21 31.14
N GLY A 263 9.26 -3.32 32.37
CA GLY A 263 9.84 -2.65 33.55
C GLY A 263 9.87 -1.13 33.42
N ALA A 264 10.93 -0.49 33.90
CA ALA A 264 11.08 0.98 33.88
C ALA A 264 11.04 1.59 32.46
N LEU A 265 11.46 0.84 31.44
CA LEU A 265 11.36 1.28 30.05
C LEU A 265 9.91 1.33 29.56
N SER A 266 9.01 0.55 30.16
CA SER A 266 7.57 0.59 29.85
C SER A 266 6.94 1.91 30.29
N GLU A 267 7.30 2.39 31.49
CA GLU A 267 6.83 3.67 32.01
C GLU A 267 7.32 4.85 31.16
N LEU A 268 8.60 4.82 30.77
CA LEU A 268 9.18 5.82 29.87
C LEU A 268 8.54 5.79 28.48
N ALA A 269 8.37 4.59 27.90
CA ALA A 269 7.73 4.42 26.59
C ALA A 269 6.29 4.93 26.57
N ASN A 270 5.53 4.74 27.66
CA ASN A 270 4.17 5.27 27.76
C ASN A 270 4.12 6.80 27.87
N LYS A 271 5.19 7.43 28.38
CA LYS A 271 5.31 8.88 28.55
C LYS A 271 5.84 9.59 27.31
N GLU A 272 6.81 8.98 26.61
CA GLU A 272 7.60 9.67 25.57
C GLU A 272 7.28 9.24 24.15
N LEU A 273 6.69 8.05 23.94
CA LEU A 273 6.35 7.57 22.60
C LEU A 273 4.90 7.92 22.27
N PRO A 274 4.59 8.36 21.04
CA PRO A 274 3.22 8.65 20.60
C PRO A 274 2.32 7.42 20.68
#